data_AF-A0A961DH76-F1
#
_entry.id   AF-A0A961DH76-F1
#
_cell.length_a   1.000
_cell.length_b   1.000
_cell.length_c   1.000
_cell.angle_alpha   90.00
_cell.angle_beta   90.00
_cell.angle_gamma   90.00
#
_symmetry.space_group_name_H-M   'P 1'
#
loop_
_entity.id
_entity.type
_entity.pdbx_description
1 polymer ?
#
loop_
_entity_poly.entity_id
_entity_poly.type
_entity_poly.pdbx_seq_one_letter_code
_entity_poly.pdbx_strand_id
1 'polypeptide(L)'
;MNTEDSWTNTVLAHARRPFEVWLSCDDCFDRSDAILEDVLDRDLPLPADLRAHLIGCPACRDEMETLAELIAADSGLDPAEGRERLDAKIHRH
;
A
#
# COMPACT_ATOMS: atom_id res chain seq x y z
N MET A 1 -0.98 5.08 51.26
CA MET A 1 -0.61 4.07 50.24
C MET A 1 -1.46 4.38 49.02
N ASN A 2 -0.99 5.32 48.20
CA ASN A 2 -1.41 5.57 46.81
C ASN A 2 -0.29 4.95 45.96
N THR A 3 -0.42 4.42 44.75
CA THR A 3 -1.29 4.55 43.56
C THR A 3 -1.19 3.16 42.88
N GLU A 4 -2.16 2.68 42.10
CA GLU A 4 -2.10 2.79 40.64
C GLU A 4 -3.47 2.46 40.08
N ASP A 5 -4.26 3.52 39.93
CA ASP A 5 -5.47 3.57 39.14
C ASP A 5 -5.16 3.33 37.64
N SER A 6 -6.00 2.51 37.02
CA SER A 6 -6.67 2.84 35.76
C SER A 6 -5.80 3.46 34.66
N TRP A 7 -5.21 2.61 33.82
CA TRP A 7 -4.98 2.97 32.41
C TRP A 7 -5.80 2.03 31.53
N THR A 8 -7.09 2.35 31.46
CA THR A 8 -7.96 2.01 30.34
C THR A 8 -7.35 2.50 29.03
N ASN A 9 -7.24 1.57 28.08
CA ASN A 9 -7.80 1.71 26.74
C ASN A 9 -7.57 3.04 26.01
N THR A 10 -6.51 3.11 25.24
CA THR A 10 -6.57 3.68 23.88
C THR A 10 -5.50 2.97 23.09
N VAL A 11 -5.94 2.20 22.09
CA VAL A 11 -5.19 1.84 20.88
C VAL A 11 -4.06 2.85 20.71
N LEU A 12 -2.79 2.42 20.85
CA LEU A 12 -1.66 3.31 20.56
C LEU A 12 -1.78 3.68 19.09
N ALA A 13 -2.48 4.78 18.87
CA ALA A 13 -2.63 5.45 17.62
C ALA A 13 -1.22 5.72 17.12
N HIS A 14 -0.82 5.05 16.04
CA HIS A 14 -0.47 5.63 14.74
C HIS A 14 -0.16 7.14 14.73
N ALA A 15 0.56 7.63 15.72
CA ALA A 15 1.02 9.01 15.81
C ALA A 15 2.24 9.12 14.91
N ARG A 16 1.98 9.08 13.59
CA ARG A 16 2.96 9.31 12.55
C ARG A 16 3.51 10.72 12.74
N ARG A 17 4.82 10.83 12.98
CA ARG A 17 5.47 12.13 13.13
C ARG A 17 5.32 12.94 11.83
N PRO A 18 5.30 14.28 11.89
CA PRO A 18 5.06 15.15 10.73
C PRO A 18 6.17 15.12 9.64
N PHE A 19 7.12 14.17 9.69
CA PHE A 19 8.24 14.07 8.74
C PHE A 19 8.50 12.66 8.18
N GLU A 20 7.70 11.64 8.53
CA GLU A 20 7.94 10.29 8.03
C GLU A 20 7.07 9.98 6.81
N VAL A 21 7.61 10.29 5.63
CA VAL A 21 7.19 9.71 4.33
C VAL A 21 7.57 8.22 4.26
N TRP A 22 7.59 7.52 5.39
CA TRP A 22 7.86 6.10 5.46
C TRP A 22 6.54 5.38 5.71
N LEU A 23 6.13 4.56 4.76
CA LEU A 23 5.00 3.64 4.88
C LEU A 23 5.56 2.31 5.39
N SER A 24 4.95 1.76 6.44
CA SER A 24 5.33 0.42 6.92
C SER A 24 4.82 -0.65 5.94
N CYS A 25 5.37 -1.87 6.01
CA CYS A 25 4.85 -2.99 5.21
C CYS A 25 3.39 -3.32 5.57
N ASP A 26 3.02 -3.20 6.86
CA ASP A 26 1.64 -3.45 7.31
C ASP A 26 0.68 -2.41 6.76
N ASP A 27 1.03 -1.11 6.83
CA ASP A 27 0.21 -0.04 6.23
C ASP A 27 0.12 -0.15 4.70
N CYS A 28 1.17 -0.69 4.05
CA CYS A 28 1.16 -0.99 2.62
C CYS A 28 0.13 -2.06 2.30
N PHE A 29 0.14 -3.16 3.06
CA PHE A 29 -0.79 -4.27 2.90
C PHE A 29 -2.25 -3.86 3.16
N ASP A 30 -2.50 -3.08 4.22
CA ASP A 30 -3.85 -2.60 4.54
C ASP A 30 -4.45 -1.70 3.44
N ARG A 31 -3.61 -1.15 2.56
CA ARG A 31 -4.01 -0.24 1.47
C ARG A 31 -3.92 -0.88 0.08
N SER A 32 -3.39 -2.10 -0.07
CA SER A 32 -3.00 -2.67 -1.37
C SER A 32 -4.17 -2.78 -2.34
N ASP A 33 -5.27 -3.36 -1.88
CA ASP A 33 -6.43 -3.69 -2.70
C ASP A 33 -7.06 -2.42 -3.26
N ALA A 34 -7.42 -1.48 -2.38
CA ALA A 34 -8.04 -0.21 -2.75
C ALA A 34 -7.18 0.61 -3.70
N ILE A 35 -5.86 0.61 -3.49
CA ILE A 35 -4.95 1.35 -4.37
C ILE A 35 -4.82 0.68 -5.74
N LEU A 36 -4.77 -0.65 -5.81
CA LEU A 36 -4.69 -1.35 -7.08
C LEU A 36 -5.98 -1.24 -7.88
N GLU A 37 -7.14 -1.27 -7.25
CA GLU A 37 -8.41 -0.95 -7.90
C GLU A 37 -8.35 0.47 -8.52
N ASP A 38 -7.94 1.46 -7.75
CA ASP A 38 -7.78 2.85 -8.23
C ASP A 38 -6.77 2.97 -9.39
N VAL A 39 -5.66 2.22 -9.33
CA VAL A 39 -4.62 2.23 -10.38
C VAL A 39 -5.07 1.50 -11.64
N LEU A 40 -5.75 0.36 -11.53
CA LEU A 40 -6.07 -0.50 -12.66
C LEU A 40 -7.38 -0.09 -13.35
N ASP A 41 -8.43 0.23 -12.58
CA ASP A 41 -9.74 0.57 -13.12
C ASP A 41 -9.85 2.04 -13.47
N ARG A 42 -9.21 2.92 -12.68
CA ARG A 42 -9.35 4.38 -12.80
C ARG A 42 -8.10 5.07 -13.32
N ASP A 43 -7.03 4.31 -13.60
CA ASP A 43 -5.73 4.80 -14.07
C ASP A 43 -5.10 5.88 -13.16
N LEU A 44 -5.40 5.84 -11.86
CA LEU A 44 -4.91 6.83 -10.91
C LEU A 44 -3.40 6.69 -10.63
N PRO A 45 -2.72 7.78 -10.25
CA PRO A 45 -1.32 7.72 -9.87
C PRO A 45 -1.14 7.02 -8.51
N LEU A 46 -0.02 6.30 -8.36
CA LEU A 46 0.37 5.76 -7.06
C LEU A 46 0.63 6.90 -6.05
N PRO A 47 0.13 6.77 -4.81
CA PRO A 47 0.53 7.65 -3.71
C PRO A 47 2.05 7.69 -3.55
N ALA A 48 2.61 8.88 -3.28
CA ALA A 48 4.06 9.07 -3.25
C ALA A 48 4.76 8.24 -2.16
N ASP A 49 4.11 8.03 -1.01
CA ASP A 49 4.60 7.20 0.09
C ASP A 49 4.63 5.71 -0.29
N LEU A 50 3.57 5.21 -0.91
CA LEU A 50 3.51 3.85 -1.41
C LEU A 50 4.53 3.61 -2.53
N ARG A 51 4.63 4.51 -3.51
CA ARG A 51 5.62 4.38 -4.58
C ARG A 51 7.05 4.32 -4.02
N ALA A 52 7.38 5.19 -3.06
CA ALA A 52 8.69 5.15 -2.41
C ALA A 52 8.92 3.81 -1.67
N HIS A 53 7.89 3.26 -1.03
CA HIS A 53 7.94 1.97 -0.39
C HIS A 53 8.20 0.82 -1.39
N LEU A 54 7.47 0.75 -2.50
CA LEU A 54 7.63 -0.32 -3.50
C LEU A 54 8.98 -0.28 -4.24
N ILE A 55 9.59 0.91 -4.35
CA ILE A 55 10.97 1.04 -4.82
C ILE A 55 11.95 0.48 -3.77
N GLY A 56 11.68 0.70 -2.49
CA GLY A 56 12.56 0.31 -1.38
C GLY A 56 12.37 -1.10 -0.83
N CYS A 57 11.22 -1.74 -1.08
CA CYS A 57 10.83 -3.02 -0.51
C CYS A 57 10.46 -4.01 -1.63
N PRO A 58 11.39 -4.88 -2.06
CA PRO A 58 11.14 -5.86 -3.12
C PRO A 58 10.00 -6.83 -2.83
N ALA A 59 9.86 -7.30 -1.57
CA ALA A 59 8.77 -8.19 -1.19
C ALA A 59 7.42 -7.53 -1.49
N CYS A 60 7.16 -6.35 -0.92
CA CYS A 60 5.89 -5.65 -1.12
C CYS A 60 5.63 -5.29 -2.58
N ARG A 61 6.68 -5.09 -3.40
CA ARG A 61 6.52 -4.96 -4.85
C ARG A 61 6.04 -6.26 -5.48
N ASP A 62 6.69 -7.39 -5.21
CA ASP A 62 6.31 -8.71 -5.74
C ASP A 62 4.87 -9.09 -5.32
N GLU A 63 4.49 -8.77 -4.08
CA GLU A 63 3.11 -8.96 -3.59
C GLU A 63 2.11 -8.06 -4.33
N MET A 64 2.42 -6.78 -4.55
CA MET A 64 1.57 -5.86 -5.32
C MET A 64 1.46 -6.27 -6.80
N GLU A 65 2.54 -6.76 -7.40
CA GLU A 65 2.53 -7.29 -8.77
C GLU A 65 1.62 -8.51 -8.88
N THR A 66 1.72 -9.45 -7.94
CA THR A 66 0.84 -10.64 -7.87
C THR A 66 -0.62 -10.23 -7.70
N LEU A 67 -0.90 -9.28 -6.82
CA LEU A 67 -2.26 -8.79 -6.60
C LEU A 67 -2.81 -8.04 -7.81
N ALA A 68 -1.97 -7.29 -8.53
CA ALA A 68 -2.36 -6.62 -9.78
C ALA A 68 -2.75 -7.63 -10.87
N GLU A 69 -2.03 -8.75 -10.97
CA GLU A 69 -2.37 -9.85 -11.88
C GLU A 69 -3.74 -10.45 -11.54
N LEU A 70 -4.04 -10.65 -10.25
CA LEU A 70 -5.32 -11.20 -9.78
C LEU A 70 -6.50 -10.25 -10.05
N ILE A 71 -6.36 -8.97 -9.69
CA ILE A 71 -7.42 -7.96 -9.91
C ILE A 71 -7.67 -7.78 -11.41
N ALA A 72 -6.62 -7.75 -12.24
CA ALA A 72 -6.78 -7.70 -13.68
C ALA A 72 -7.56 -8.90 -14.22
N ALA A 73 -7.25 -10.12 -13.77
CA ALA A 73 -7.98 -11.33 -14.15
C ALA A 73 -9.47 -11.24 -13.78
N ASP A 74 -9.78 -10.78 -12.57
CA ASP A 74 -11.15 -10.63 -12.06
C ASP A 74 -11.94 -9.55 -12.81
N SER A 75 -11.27 -8.48 -13.24
CA SER A 75 -11.84 -7.40 -14.06
C SER A 75 -11.92 -7.73 -15.56
N GLY A 76 -11.48 -8.92 -15.99
CA GLY A 76 -11.50 -9.37 -17.39
C GLY A 76 -10.39 -8.77 -18.27
N LEU A 77 -9.35 -8.22 -17.66
CA LEU A 77 -8.11 -7.78 -18.31
C LEU A 77 -7.10 -8.94 -18.38
N ASP A 78 -6.08 -8.80 -19.23
CA ASP A 78 -4.93 -9.71 -19.20
C ASP A 78 -4.16 -9.52 -17.87
N PRO A 79 -3.89 -10.58 -17.09
CA PRO A 79 -3.10 -10.48 -15.86
C PRO A 79 -1.75 -9.77 -16.08
N ALA A 80 -1.09 -10.04 -17.21
CA ALA A 80 0.20 -9.40 -17.53
C ALA A 80 0.06 -7.89 -17.74
N GLU A 81 -1.07 -7.42 -18.26
CA GLU A 81 -1.37 -5.99 -18.42
C GLU A 81 -1.55 -5.31 -17.06
N GLY A 82 -2.19 -5.99 -16.09
CA GLY A 82 -2.30 -5.50 -14.71
C GLY A 82 -0.94 -5.21 -14.09
N ARG A 83 -0.03 -6.17 -14.18
CA ARG A 83 1.35 -6.01 -13.70
C ARG A 83 2.10 -4.89 -14.42
N GLU A 84 2.02 -4.83 -15.74
CA GLU A 84 2.69 -3.79 -16.52
C GLU A 84 2.21 -2.38 -16.16
N ARG A 85 0.90 -2.21 -15.93
CA ARG A 85 0.31 -0.95 -15.48
C ARG A 85 0.82 -0.54 -14.10
N LEU A 86 0.97 -1.48 -13.17
CA LEU A 86 1.56 -1.19 -11.86
C LEU A 86 3.03 -0.76 -12.00
N ASP A 87 3.84 -1.55 -12.71
CA ASP A 87 5.28 -1.28 -12.90
C ASP A 87 5.52 0.10 -13.54
N ALA A 88 4.69 0.44 -14.52
CA ALA A 88 4.64 1.74 -15.15
C ALA A 88 4.45 2.89 -14.15
N LYS A 89 3.58 2.74 -13.15
CA LYS A 89 3.30 3.78 -12.14
C LYS A 89 4.40 3.85 -11.07
N ILE A 90 5.12 2.76 -10.85
CA ILE A 90 6.28 2.74 -9.95
C ILE A 90 7.44 3.54 -10.54
N HIS A 91 7.70 3.39 -11.84
CA HIS A 91 8.92 3.89 -12.49
C HIS A 91 8.75 5.15 -13.36
N ARG A 92 7.53 5.58 -13.72
CA ARG A 92 7.30 6.79 -14.52
C ARG A 92 7.06 8.04 -13.64
N HIS A 93 7.68 9.15 -14.04
CA HIS A 93 7.56 10.49 -13.44
C HIS A 93 6.51 11.34 -14.15
#